data_AF-A0A6J7H6A8-F1
#
_entry.id   AF-A0A6J7H6A8-F1
#
_cell.length_a   1.000
_cell.length_b   1.000
_cell.length_c   1.000
_cell.angle_alpha   90.00
_cell.angle_beta   90.00
_cell.angle_gamma   90.00
#
_symmetry.space_group_name_H-M   'P 1'
#
loop_
_entity.id
_entity.type
_entity.pdbx_description
1 polymer ?
#
loop_
_entity_poly.entity_id
_entity_poly.type
_entity_poly.pdbx_seq_one_letter_code
_entity_poly.pdbx_strand_id
1 'polypeptide(L)'
;MFPAASREYLGMVIAYLTIPRQDDDTDWWRWYVAGRGRGVNLRPDDVGTIRASLNVVTETRGLDDQPREVQVASLRRAFAGAGWQTDRVLAALDDAPFYLEDLAQVHLDSWSTGRIALVGDAAWCATPVSGIGTTLALTGAYTLAAALAGTTDHRAAFAEYEQRMRPFVDKGQSLPPGVPQVANPRTELGRRAFGAVLRVAASPLAAKVGGVAGRFTTPPADKYELPAWPAA
;
A
#
# COMPACT_ATOMS: atom_id res chain seq x y z
N MET A 1 -15.41 5.68 -22.94
CA MET A 1 -15.31 6.06 -21.52
C MET A 1 -15.47 4.76 -20.74
N PHE A 2 -14.52 4.41 -19.87
CA PHE A 2 -14.71 3.24 -19.00
C PHE A 2 -15.93 3.47 -18.10
N PRO A 3 -16.77 2.45 -17.86
CA PRO A 3 -17.89 2.57 -16.92
C PRO A 3 -17.41 3.03 -15.55
N ALA A 4 -18.29 3.69 -14.80
CA ALA A 4 -18.01 4.50 -13.61
C ALA A 4 -16.92 3.91 -12.69
N ALA A 5 -15.68 4.36 -12.88
CA ALA A 5 -14.60 4.06 -11.96
C ALA A 5 -14.93 4.66 -10.60
N SER A 6 -15.03 3.83 -9.57
CA SER A 6 -15.18 4.33 -8.21
C SER A 6 -13.82 4.33 -7.52
N ARG A 7 -13.49 5.45 -6.88
CA ARG A 7 -12.32 5.58 -6.00
C ARG A 7 -12.81 5.50 -4.56
N GLU A 8 -12.55 4.37 -3.91
CA GLU A 8 -12.88 4.16 -2.51
C GLU A 8 -11.74 4.66 -1.64
N TYR A 9 -11.93 5.83 -1.02
CA TYR A 9 -10.96 6.38 -0.09
C TYR A 9 -10.97 5.62 1.24
N LEU A 10 -9.78 5.32 1.74
CA LEU A 10 -9.57 4.48 2.91
C LEU A 10 -9.36 5.28 4.21
N GLY A 11 -9.65 6.59 4.21
CA GLY A 11 -9.60 7.40 5.45
C GLY A 11 -8.19 7.73 5.93
N MET A 12 -7.21 7.79 5.03
CA MET A 12 -5.82 8.08 5.36
C MET A 12 -5.09 8.75 4.20
N VAL A 13 -4.17 9.67 4.51
CA VAL A 13 -3.17 10.19 3.58
C VAL A 13 -1.78 9.66 3.94
N ILE A 14 -0.93 9.47 2.95
CA ILE A 14 0.47 9.08 3.17
C ILE A 14 1.38 9.99 2.35
N ALA A 15 2.41 10.55 2.99
CA ALA A 15 3.51 11.20 2.32
C ALA A 15 4.74 10.30 2.34
N TYR A 16 5.44 10.23 1.21
CA TYR A 16 6.68 9.46 1.03
C TYR A 16 7.80 10.38 0.59
N LEU A 17 8.97 10.21 1.20
CA LEU A 17 10.17 10.95 0.89
C LEU A 17 11.41 10.08 1.11
N THR A 18 12.53 10.54 0.58
CA THR A 18 13.84 9.92 0.79
C THR A 18 14.70 10.85 1.61
N ILE A 19 15.29 10.34 2.68
CA ILE A 19 16.16 11.11 3.58
C ILE A 19 17.54 10.46 3.67
N PRO A 20 18.61 11.22 3.93
CA PRO A 20 19.94 10.66 4.16
C PRO A 20 19.93 9.70 5.35
N ARG A 21 20.71 8.63 5.25
CA ARG A 21 20.95 7.70 6.37
C ARG A 21 21.80 8.37 7.45
N GLN A 22 21.54 8.04 8.72
CA GLN A 22 22.27 8.48 9.91
C GLN A 22 22.79 7.26 10.68
N ASP A 23 23.72 7.50 11.61
CA ASP A 23 24.40 6.44 12.38
C ASP A 23 23.44 5.61 13.25
N ASP A 24 22.30 6.16 13.64
CA ASP A 24 21.28 5.49 14.43
C ASP A 24 20.22 4.76 13.57
N ASP A 25 20.36 4.76 12.24
CA ASP A 25 19.53 3.98 11.33
C ASP A 25 20.00 2.53 11.25
N THR A 26 19.04 1.62 11.30
CA THR A 26 19.27 0.18 11.23
C THR A 26 18.80 -0.39 9.90
N ASP A 27 19.18 -1.64 9.62
CA ASP A 27 18.72 -2.37 8.44
C ASP A 27 17.31 -2.97 8.61
N TRP A 28 16.58 -2.53 9.64
CA TRP A 28 15.20 -2.94 9.89
C TRP A 28 14.24 -1.83 9.48
N TRP A 29 13.09 -2.21 8.93
CA TRP A 29 11.97 -1.29 8.83
C TRP A 29 11.48 -0.94 10.24
N ARG A 30 11.58 0.34 10.59
CA ARG A 30 11.10 0.89 11.86
C ARG A 30 9.78 1.60 11.66
N TRP A 31 8.79 1.21 12.44
CA TRP A 31 7.45 1.79 12.44
C TRP A 31 7.14 2.42 13.79
N TYR A 32 6.84 3.71 13.78
CA TYR A 32 6.48 4.48 14.95
C TYR A 32 5.01 4.90 14.92
N VAL A 33 4.25 4.44 15.92
CA VAL A 33 2.87 4.87 16.13
C VAL A 33 2.87 6.13 17.00
N ALA A 34 2.76 7.28 16.35
CA ALA A 34 2.77 8.62 16.97
C ALA A 34 1.44 8.98 17.69
N GLY A 35 0.43 8.10 17.62
CA GLY A 35 -0.90 8.34 18.17
C GLY A 35 -1.68 9.44 17.43
N ARG A 36 -2.93 9.69 17.82
CA ARG A 36 -3.83 10.64 17.13
C ARG A 36 -4.00 10.34 15.63
N GLY A 37 -3.91 9.07 15.23
CA GLY A 37 -4.05 8.69 13.82
C GLY A 37 -2.78 8.85 13.00
N ARG A 38 -1.64 9.09 13.64
CA ARG A 38 -0.38 9.41 12.97
C ARG A 38 0.63 8.28 13.09
N GLY A 39 1.37 8.03 12.02
CA GLY A 39 2.48 7.10 12.00
C GLY A 39 3.65 7.66 11.21
N VAL A 40 4.85 7.27 11.64
CA VAL A 40 6.10 7.59 10.95
C VAL A 40 6.84 6.29 10.69
N ASN A 41 7.33 6.11 9.47
CA ASN A 41 8.07 4.92 9.08
C ASN A 41 9.44 5.32 8.56
N LEU A 42 10.46 4.54 8.92
CA LEU A 42 11.79 4.61 8.33
C LEU A 42 12.15 3.22 7.83
N ARG A 43 12.30 3.08 6.52
CA ARG A 43 12.67 1.82 5.87
C ARG A 43 13.99 2.01 5.12
N PRO A 44 15.02 1.18 5.37
CA PRO A 44 16.25 1.22 4.61
C PRO A 44 16.00 0.83 3.15
N ASP A 45 16.86 1.36 2.27
CA ASP A 45 17.00 0.91 0.89
C ASP A 45 18.41 0.38 0.62
N ASP A 46 18.60 -0.10 -0.60
CA ASP A 46 19.82 -0.71 -1.11
C ASP A 46 20.82 0.30 -1.71
N VAL A 47 20.53 1.61 -1.63
CA VAL A 47 21.36 2.68 -2.20
C VAL A 47 21.92 3.63 -1.14
N GLY A 48 21.81 3.27 0.14
CA GLY A 48 22.40 4.01 1.26
C GLY A 48 21.56 5.16 1.79
N THR A 49 20.26 5.20 1.47
CA THR A 49 19.30 6.18 1.99
C THR A 49 18.21 5.52 2.84
N ILE A 50 17.29 6.34 3.36
CA ILE A 50 16.12 5.88 4.10
C ILE A 50 14.86 6.36 3.38
N ARG A 51 13.95 5.42 3.10
CA ARG A 51 12.59 5.72 2.66
C ARG A 51 11.76 6.03 3.90
N ALA A 52 11.42 7.31 4.06
CA ALA A 52 10.58 7.76 5.14
C ALA A 52 9.13 7.86 4.66
N SER A 53 8.18 7.62 5.56
CA SER A 53 6.79 7.98 5.32
C SER A 53 6.09 8.56 6.54
N LEU A 54 5.15 9.46 6.26
CA LEU A 54 4.27 10.10 7.24
C LEU A 54 2.83 9.74 6.88
N ASN A 55 2.13 9.04 7.76
CA ASN A 55 0.74 8.66 7.54
C ASN A 55 -0.20 9.39 8.52
N VAL A 56 -1.33 9.90 8.02
CA VAL A 56 -2.33 10.59 8.83
C VAL A 56 -3.71 10.05 8.51
N VAL A 57 -4.36 9.43 9.47
CA VAL A 57 -5.77 9.04 9.39
C VAL A 57 -6.62 10.30 9.41
N THR A 58 -7.41 10.51 8.34
CA THR A 58 -8.22 11.72 8.14
C THR A 58 -9.40 11.44 7.22
N GLU A 59 -10.53 12.12 7.46
CA GLU A 59 -11.69 12.09 6.55
C GLU A 59 -11.58 13.13 5.42
N THR A 60 -10.69 14.11 5.58
CA THR A 60 -10.46 15.16 4.58
C THR A 60 -9.67 14.59 3.42
N ARG A 61 -10.22 14.76 2.21
CA ARG A 61 -9.62 14.36 0.94
C ARG A 61 -9.05 15.55 0.16
N GLY A 62 -8.28 15.26 -0.87
CA GLY A 62 -7.72 16.20 -1.84
C GLY A 62 -6.52 16.96 -1.30
N LEU A 63 -5.80 16.40 -0.31
CA LEU A 63 -4.55 16.99 0.17
C LEU A 63 -3.43 16.77 -0.86
N ASP A 64 -3.46 15.64 -1.56
CA ASP A 64 -2.55 15.28 -2.64
C ASP A 64 -2.65 16.22 -3.85
N ASP A 65 -3.83 16.78 -4.10
CA ASP A 65 -4.08 17.78 -5.14
C ASP A 65 -3.70 19.22 -4.72
N GLN A 66 -3.32 19.47 -3.46
CA GLN A 66 -2.96 20.82 -3.00
C GLN A 66 -1.54 21.22 -3.43
N PRO A 67 -1.25 22.53 -3.53
CA PRO A 67 0.13 23.01 -3.67
C PRO A 67 1.05 22.47 -2.56
N ARG A 68 2.32 22.24 -2.90
CA ARG A 68 3.34 21.68 -2.00
C ARG A 68 3.39 22.39 -0.65
N GLU A 69 3.29 23.70 -0.64
CA GLU A 69 3.36 24.53 0.57
C GLU A 69 2.22 24.19 1.55
N VAL A 70 1.02 23.93 1.01
CA VAL A 70 -0.15 23.52 1.79
C VAL A 70 0.01 22.10 2.32
N GLN A 71 0.54 21.19 1.50
CA GLN A 71 0.85 19.81 1.92
C GLN A 71 1.86 19.81 3.07
N VAL A 72 2.99 20.50 2.92
CA VAL A 72 4.05 20.60 3.95
C VAL A 72 3.53 21.25 5.22
N ALA A 73 2.79 22.36 5.12
CA ALA A 73 2.20 23.01 6.29
C ALA A 73 1.23 22.10 7.04
N SER A 74 0.43 21.30 6.31
CA SER A 74 -0.50 20.34 6.88
C SER A 74 0.22 19.19 7.59
N LEU A 75 1.27 18.63 6.97
CA LEU A 75 2.11 17.60 7.58
C LEU A 75 2.79 18.12 8.85
N ARG A 76 3.41 19.30 8.80
CA ARG A 76 4.04 19.94 9.97
C ARG A 76 3.06 20.14 11.11
N ARG A 77 1.85 20.63 10.82
CA ARG A 77 0.80 20.80 11.83
C ARG A 77 0.37 19.45 12.41
N ALA A 78 0.15 18.45 11.58
CA ALA A 78 -0.28 17.12 12.03
C ALA A 78 0.76 16.47 12.94
N PHE A 79 2.04 16.61 12.61
CA PHE A 79 3.14 15.90 13.27
C PHE A 79 3.89 16.71 14.34
N ALA A 80 3.48 17.96 14.60
CA ALA A 80 4.07 18.78 15.66
C ALA A 80 4.08 18.03 17.01
N GLY A 81 5.28 17.92 17.60
CA GLY A 81 5.49 17.25 18.89
C GLY A 81 5.17 15.75 18.89
N ALA A 82 5.18 15.08 17.73
CA ALA A 82 4.94 13.64 17.66
C ALA A 82 6.08 12.80 18.24
N GLY A 83 7.30 13.35 18.35
CA GLY A 83 8.47 12.68 18.94
C GLY A 83 9.17 11.70 17.99
N TRP A 84 10.11 10.92 18.52
CA TRP A 84 10.99 10.02 17.73
C TRP A 84 11.71 10.78 16.61
N GLN A 85 11.87 10.18 15.43
CA GLN A 85 12.55 10.73 14.25
C GLN A 85 11.67 11.70 13.45
N THR A 86 10.52 12.11 13.98
CA THR A 86 9.54 12.92 13.23
C THR A 86 10.14 14.26 12.80
N ASP A 87 10.83 14.98 13.68
CA ASP A 87 11.37 16.31 13.35
C ASP A 87 12.41 16.23 12.23
N ARG A 88 13.23 15.17 12.21
CA ARG A 88 14.16 14.86 11.12
C ARG A 88 13.42 14.67 9.79
N VAL A 89 12.34 13.90 9.79
CA VAL A 89 11.52 13.66 8.60
C VAL A 89 10.83 14.96 8.13
N LEU A 90 10.32 15.77 9.06
CA LEU A 90 9.68 17.05 8.74
C LEU A 90 10.66 18.11 8.22
N ALA A 91 11.91 18.11 8.71
CA ALA A 91 12.95 18.99 8.19
C ALA A 91 13.29 18.66 6.74
N ALA A 92 13.33 17.36 6.39
CA ALA A 92 13.59 16.94 5.02
C ALA A 92 12.52 17.38 4.01
N LEU A 93 11.30 17.73 4.46
CA LEU A 93 10.24 18.26 3.59
C LEU A 93 10.58 19.63 2.98
N ASP A 94 11.62 20.34 3.42
CA ASP A 94 12.03 21.59 2.77
C ASP A 94 12.68 21.30 1.41
N ASP A 95 13.64 20.36 1.38
CA ASP A 95 14.50 20.13 0.22
C ASP A 95 14.24 18.81 -0.52
N ALA A 96 13.75 17.78 0.19
CA ALA A 96 13.56 16.47 -0.41
C ALA A 96 12.35 16.50 -1.37
N PRO A 97 12.47 15.89 -2.55
CA PRO A 97 11.32 15.48 -3.33
C PRO A 97 10.45 14.54 -2.48
N PHE A 98 9.17 14.86 -2.39
CA PHE A 98 8.19 14.00 -1.76
C PHE A 98 6.93 13.97 -2.62
N TYR A 99 6.15 12.91 -2.47
CA TYR A 99 4.78 12.88 -2.95
C TYR A 99 3.86 12.52 -1.78
N LEU A 100 2.63 13.04 -1.85
CA LEU A 100 1.56 12.75 -0.93
C LEU A 100 0.41 12.18 -1.74
N GLU A 101 -0.24 11.15 -1.21
CA GLU A 101 -1.43 10.56 -1.82
C GLU A 101 -2.57 10.43 -0.81
N ASP A 102 -3.79 10.69 -1.29
CA ASP A 102 -5.00 10.19 -0.65
C ASP A 102 -5.08 8.68 -0.90
N LEU A 103 -5.09 7.90 0.18
CA LEU A 103 -5.11 6.45 0.06
C LEU A 103 -6.47 5.97 -0.44
N ALA A 104 -6.55 5.54 -1.70
CA ALA A 104 -7.80 5.11 -2.32
C ALA A 104 -7.64 3.87 -3.21
N GLN A 105 -8.59 2.95 -3.13
CA GLN A 105 -8.70 1.81 -4.04
C GLN A 105 -9.49 2.17 -5.30
N VAL A 106 -9.12 1.56 -6.43
CA VAL A 106 -9.86 1.69 -7.70
C VAL A 106 -10.70 0.44 -7.91
N HIS A 107 -12.02 0.60 -8.04
CA HIS A 107 -12.95 -0.49 -8.33
C HIS A 107 -13.66 -0.25 -9.66
N LEU A 108 -13.62 -1.26 -10.52
CA LEU A 108 -14.19 -1.26 -11.87
C LEU A 108 -14.94 -2.56 -12.13
N ASP A 109 -16.16 -2.43 -12.66
CA ASP A 109 -16.97 -3.58 -13.09
C ASP A 109 -16.35 -4.33 -14.27
N SER A 110 -15.65 -3.63 -15.16
CA SER A 110 -14.87 -4.23 -16.23
C SER A 110 -13.58 -3.45 -16.50
N TRP A 111 -12.52 -4.17 -16.86
CA TRP A 111 -11.20 -3.61 -17.14
C TRP A 111 -10.93 -3.38 -18.62
N SER A 112 -11.92 -3.58 -19.49
CA SER A 112 -11.77 -3.31 -20.93
C SER A 112 -13.00 -2.66 -21.55
N THR A 113 -12.78 -1.87 -22.60
CA THR A 113 -13.85 -1.31 -23.43
C THR A 113 -13.37 -1.15 -24.87
N GLY A 114 -14.09 -1.76 -25.81
CA GLY A 114 -13.66 -1.81 -27.22
C GLY A 114 -12.28 -2.47 -27.35
N ARG A 115 -11.29 -1.70 -27.83
CA ARG A 115 -9.90 -2.15 -28.01
C ARG A 115 -8.95 -1.66 -26.92
N ILE A 116 -9.48 -1.12 -25.82
CA ILE A 116 -8.71 -0.55 -24.72
C ILE A 116 -8.87 -1.47 -23.51
N ALA A 117 -7.75 -1.85 -22.88
CA ALA A 117 -7.72 -2.56 -21.61
C ALA A 117 -6.87 -1.78 -20.60
N LEU A 118 -7.26 -1.84 -19.33
CA LEU A 118 -6.54 -1.29 -18.19
C LEU A 118 -5.77 -2.40 -17.49
N VAL A 119 -4.64 -2.07 -16.89
CA VAL A 119 -3.77 -2.98 -16.13
C VAL A 119 -3.11 -2.24 -14.97
N GLY A 120 -2.82 -2.96 -13.88
CA GLY A 120 -2.17 -2.40 -12.70
C GLY A 120 -3.07 -1.43 -11.94
N ASP A 121 -2.49 -0.40 -11.32
CA ASP A 121 -3.24 0.53 -10.47
C ASP A 121 -4.33 1.31 -11.21
N ALA A 122 -4.21 1.47 -12.53
CA ALA A 122 -5.27 2.05 -13.37
C ALA A 122 -6.53 1.19 -13.42
N ALA A 123 -6.41 -0.13 -13.22
CA ALA A 123 -7.52 -1.07 -13.25
C ALA A 123 -8.02 -1.46 -11.85
N TRP A 124 -7.11 -1.56 -10.87
CA TRP A 124 -7.41 -2.19 -9.58
C TRP A 124 -6.48 -1.78 -8.44
N CYS A 125 -6.08 -0.50 -8.36
CA CYS A 125 -5.24 -0.03 -7.25
C CYS A 125 -5.72 -0.61 -5.91
N ALA A 126 -4.88 -1.44 -5.28
CA ALA A 126 -5.15 -2.07 -4.00
C ALA A 126 -4.62 -1.25 -2.82
N THR A 127 -3.90 -0.17 -3.13
CA THR A 127 -3.15 0.73 -2.24
C THR A 127 -1.92 0.09 -1.59
N PRO A 128 -0.92 0.88 -1.17
CA PRO A 128 0.23 0.39 -0.42
C PRO A 128 -0.11 -0.41 0.84
N VAL A 129 -1.29 -0.19 1.44
CA VAL A 129 -1.73 -0.90 2.65
C VAL A 129 -1.98 -2.39 2.40
N SER A 130 -2.36 -2.78 1.18
CA SER A 130 -2.45 -4.20 0.80
C SER A 130 -1.08 -4.88 0.68
N GLY A 131 -0.04 -4.11 0.33
CA GLY A 131 1.31 -4.62 0.06
C GLY A 131 1.44 -5.47 -1.21
N ILE A 132 0.40 -5.59 -2.06
CA ILE A 132 0.39 -6.51 -3.21
C ILE A 132 0.29 -5.82 -4.58
N GLY A 133 0.26 -4.49 -4.63
CA GLY A 133 0.08 -3.73 -5.88
C GLY A 133 1.09 -4.10 -6.96
N THR A 134 2.38 -4.20 -6.64
CA THR A 134 3.42 -4.60 -7.58
C THR A 134 3.22 -6.02 -8.11
N THR A 135 2.88 -6.97 -7.23
CA THR A 135 2.57 -8.35 -7.64
C THR A 135 1.37 -8.37 -8.57
N LEU A 136 0.27 -7.67 -8.23
CA LEU A 136 -0.91 -7.58 -9.10
C LEU A 136 -0.58 -6.96 -10.47
N ALA A 137 0.26 -5.93 -10.51
CA ALA A 137 0.66 -5.27 -11.75
C ALA A 137 1.47 -6.20 -12.65
N LEU A 138 2.50 -6.88 -12.10
CA LEU A 138 3.35 -7.80 -12.87
C LEU A 138 2.56 -9.01 -13.36
N THR A 139 1.80 -9.64 -12.46
CA THR A 139 0.94 -10.77 -12.79
C THR A 139 -0.13 -10.39 -13.82
N GLY A 140 -0.81 -9.26 -13.63
CA GLY A 140 -1.83 -8.79 -14.55
C GLY A 140 -1.29 -8.46 -15.93
N ALA A 141 -0.12 -7.81 -16.02
CA ALA A 141 0.53 -7.54 -17.30
C ALA A 141 0.87 -8.82 -18.06
N TYR A 142 1.45 -9.82 -17.36
CA TYR A 142 1.76 -11.11 -17.96
C TYR A 142 0.49 -11.84 -18.42
N THR A 143 -0.55 -11.91 -17.57
CA THR A 143 -1.81 -12.59 -17.91
C THR A 143 -2.51 -11.94 -19.09
N LEU A 144 -2.53 -10.60 -19.18
CA LEU A 144 -3.08 -9.89 -20.32
C LEU A 144 -2.30 -10.21 -21.61
N ALA A 145 -0.97 -10.18 -21.54
CA ALA A 145 -0.12 -10.48 -22.69
C ALA A 145 -0.28 -11.93 -23.18
N ALA A 146 -0.34 -12.90 -22.27
CA ALA A 146 -0.54 -14.31 -22.60
C ALA A 146 -1.92 -14.54 -23.26
N ALA A 147 -2.99 -13.92 -22.72
CA ALA A 147 -4.33 -14.02 -23.31
C ALA A 147 -4.38 -13.41 -24.72
N LEU A 148 -3.72 -12.26 -24.93
CA LEU A 148 -3.62 -11.62 -26.26
C LEU A 148 -2.77 -12.43 -27.25
N ALA A 149 -1.74 -13.12 -26.79
CA ALA A 149 -0.92 -13.99 -27.65
C ALA A 149 -1.67 -15.25 -28.09
N GLY A 150 -2.63 -15.73 -27.29
CA GLY A 150 -3.37 -16.97 -27.55
C GLY A 150 -4.50 -16.84 -28.59
N THR A 151 -4.89 -15.63 -28.98
CA THR A 151 -6.00 -15.41 -29.91
C THR A 151 -5.90 -14.08 -30.65
N THR A 152 -6.40 -14.02 -31.89
CA THR A 152 -6.56 -12.76 -32.63
C THR A 152 -7.81 -11.97 -32.23
N ASP A 153 -8.73 -12.60 -31.47
CA ASP A 153 -9.92 -11.93 -30.94
C ASP A 153 -9.63 -11.26 -29.60
N HIS A 154 -9.33 -9.97 -29.65
CA HIS A 154 -9.12 -9.13 -28.45
C HIS A 154 -10.26 -9.19 -27.42
N ARG A 155 -11.51 -9.44 -27.85
CA ARG A 155 -12.64 -9.52 -26.90
C ARG A 155 -12.54 -10.78 -26.06
N ALA A 156 -12.21 -11.91 -26.69
CA ALA A 156 -11.97 -13.16 -26.00
C ALA A 156 -10.75 -13.05 -25.07
N ALA A 157 -9.65 -12.44 -25.54
CA ALA A 157 -8.45 -12.22 -24.72
C ALA A 157 -8.73 -11.37 -23.48
N PHE A 158 -9.45 -10.25 -23.62
CA PHE A 158 -9.79 -9.38 -22.49
C PHE A 158 -10.72 -10.07 -21.49
N ALA A 159 -11.68 -10.87 -21.97
CA ALA A 159 -12.56 -11.64 -21.09
C ALA A 159 -11.78 -12.69 -20.29
N GLU A 160 -10.85 -13.42 -20.91
CA GLU A 160 -10.00 -14.40 -20.23
C GLU A 160 -9.09 -13.73 -19.19
N TYR A 161 -8.43 -12.63 -19.57
CA TYR A 161 -7.61 -11.82 -18.67
C TYR A 161 -8.39 -11.41 -17.42
N GLU A 162 -9.58 -10.84 -17.61
CA GLU A 162 -10.43 -10.37 -16.53
C GLU A 162 -10.89 -11.53 -15.64
N GLN A 163 -11.35 -12.64 -16.24
CA GLN A 163 -11.79 -13.83 -15.52
C GLN A 163 -10.69 -14.42 -14.62
N ARG A 164 -9.45 -14.48 -15.12
CA ARG A 164 -8.32 -15.04 -14.37
C ARG A 164 -7.88 -14.10 -13.24
N MET A 165 -7.80 -12.80 -13.51
CA MET A 165 -7.25 -11.83 -12.55
C MET A 165 -8.26 -11.42 -11.47
N ARG A 166 -9.58 -11.41 -11.74
CA ARG A 166 -10.61 -10.93 -10.80
C ARG A 166 -10.50 -11.53 -9.39
N PRO A 167 -10.45 -12.86 -9.20
CA PRO A 167 -10.38 -13.43 -7.86
C PRO A 167 -9.10 -13.09 -7.09
N PHE A 168 -8.01 -12.79 -7.81
CA PHE A 168 -6.73 -12.42 -7.21
C PHE A 168 -6.71 -10.94 -6.80
N VAL A 169 -7.25 -10.09 -7.67
CA VAL A 169 -7.46 -8.66 -7.40
C VAL A 169 -8.40 -8.46 -6.21
N ASP A 170 -9.56 -9.12 -6.20
CA ASP A 170 -10.55 -8.97 -5.12
C ASP A 170 -9.96 -9.33 -3.75
N LYS A 171 -9.13 -10.38 -3.70
CA LYS A 171 -8.37 -10.75 -2.49
C LYS A 171 -7.33 -9.71 -2.10
N GLY A 172 -6.64 -9.11 -3.08
CA GLY A 172 -5.66 -8.05 -2.85
C GLY A 172 -6.28 -6.75 -2.36
N GLN A 173 -7.49 -6.43 -2.80
CA GLN A 173 -8.25 -5.26 -2.37
C GLN A 173 -8.98 -5.49 -1.03
N SER A 174 -9.23 -6.74 -0.64
CA SER A 174 -9.84 -7.08 0.64
C SER A 174 -8.90 -6.80 1.82
N LEU A 175 -9.15 -5.69 2.52
CA LEU A 175 -8.42 -5.32 3.73
C LEU A 175 -9.12 -5.88 4.98
N PRO A 176 -8.36 -6.25 6.04
CA PRO A 176 -8.96 -6.60 7.33
C PRO A 176 -9.84 -5.46 7.87
N PRO A 177 -10.95 -5.77 8.57
CA PRO A 177 -11.85 -4.74 9.09
C PRO A 177 -11.13 -3.68 9.93
N GLY A 178 -11.36 -2.40 9.60
CA GLY A 178 -10.79 -1.26 10.31
C GLY A 178 -9.35 -0.91 9.96
N VAL A 179 -8.72 -1.60 9.01
CA VAL A 179 -7.44 -1.18 8.41
C VAL A 179 -7.73 -0.08 7.38
N PRO A 180 -6.97 1.04 7.36
CA PRO A 180 -5.72 1.32 8.08
C PRO A 180 -5.84 1.94 9.48
N GLN A 181 -7.03 2.23 9.99
CA GLN A 181 -7.24 2.97 11.24
C GLN A 181 -6.80 2.21 12.50
N VAL A 182 -6.96 0.89 12.56
CA VAL A 182 -6.55 0.07 13.72
C VAL A 182 -5.03 0.03 13.88
N ALA A 183 -4.28 0.10 12.76
CA ALA A 183 -2.83 0.22 12.74
C ALA A 183 -2.35 1.63 13.13
N ASN A 184 -3.25 2.62 13.05
CA ASN A 184 -2.96 4.03 13.32
C ASN A 184 -3.96 4.58 14.35
N PRO A 185 -3.88 4.12 15.62
CA PRO A 185 -4.89 4.47 16.62
C PRO A 185 -4.97 5.97 16.90
N ARG A 186 -6.20 6.49 16.95
CA ARG A 186 -6.48 7.90 17.28
C ARG A 186 -6.38 8.21 18.77
N THR A 187 -6.58 7.23 19.65
CA THR A 187 -6.59 7.43 21.11
C THR A 187 -5.33 6.88 21.78
N GLU A 188 -4.97 7.44 22.93
CA GLU A 188 -3.83 6.96 23.73
C GLU A 188 -4.05 5.54 24.26
N LEU A 189 -5.28 5.24 24.68
CA LEU A 189 -5.65 3.88 25.09
C LEU A 189 -5.50 2.89 23.92
N GLY A 190 -5.99 3.26 22.73
CA GLY A 190 -5.85 2.44 21.52
C GLY A 190 -4.39 2.20 21.16
N ARG A 191 -3.53 3.22 21.27
CA ARG A 191 -2.08 3.10 21.07
C ARG A 191 -1.44 2.11 22.04
N ARG A 192 -1.79 2.18 23.34
CA ARG A 192 -1.28 1.25 24.35
C ARG A 192 -1.76 -0.17 24.11
N ALA A 193 -3.03 -0.36 23.76
CA ALA A 193 -3.60 -1.66 23.43
C ALA A 193 -2.93 -2.27 22.20
N PHE A 194 -2.78 -1.50 21.12
CA PHE A 194 -2.07 -1.93 19.91
C PHE A 194 -0.63 -2.35 20.22
N GLY A 195 0.11 -1.51 20.97
CA GLY A 195 1.47 -1.85 21.39
C GLY A 195 1.56 -3.06 22.34
N ALA A 196 0.52 -3.35 23.12
CA ALA A 196 0.45 -4.57 23.92
C ALA A 196 0.24 -5.82 23.04
N VAL A 197 -0.66 -5.74 22.07
CA VAL A 197 -0.89 -6.81 21.08
C VAL A 197 0.39 -7.11 20.31
N LEU A 198 1.09 -6.10 19.80
CA LEU A 198 2.36 -6.29 19.10
C LEU A 198 3.43 -6.93 19.99
N ARG A 199 3.54 -6.53 21.26
CA ARG A 199 4.49 -7.14 22.21
C ARG A 199 4.19 -8.61 22.47
N VAL A 200 2.91 -8.97 22.59
CA VAL A 200 2.48 -10.36 22.74
C VAL A 200 2.79 -11.15 21.47
N ALA A 201 2.48 -10.62 20.29
CA ALA A 201 2.76 -11.25 19.00
C ALA A 201 4.26 -11.47 18.76
N ALA A 202 5.10 -10.52 19.20
CA ALA A 202 6.56 -10.62 19.13
C ALA A 202 7.18 -11.48 20.24
N SER A 203 6.38 -12.05 21.14
CA SER A 203 6.90 -12.86 22.24
C SER A 203 7.45 -14.21 21.75
N PRO A 204 8.46 -14.79 22.43
CA PRO A 204 8.99 -16.11 22.07
C PRO A 204 7.93 -17.23 22.08
N LEU A 205 6.91 -17.11 22.92
CA LEU A 205 5.81 -18.06 22.98
C LEU A 205 4.92 -17.95 21.74
N ALA A 206 4.57 -16.74 21.32
CA ALA A 206 3.83 -16.50 20.09
C ALA A 206 4.62 -16.96 18.86
N ALA A 207 5.96 -16.79 18.84
CA ALA A 207 6.80 -17.31 17.76
C ALA A 207 6.78 -18.85 17.69
N LYS A 208 6.77 -19.55 18.83
CA LYS A 208 6.67 -21.03 18.87
C LYS A 208 5.32 -21.53 18.37
N VAL A 209 4.22 -20.88 18.77
CA VAL A 209 2.87 -21.23 18.33
C VAL A 209 2.66 -20.84 16.86
N GLY A 210 3.13 -19.65 16.48
CA GLY A 210 3.07 -19.10 15.14
C GLY A 210 3.93 -19.85 14.13
N GLY A 211 5.07 -20.41 14.52
CA GLY A 211 5.86 -21.30 13.65
C GLY A 211 5.15 -22.60 13.28
N VAL A 212 4.26 -23.09 14.16
CA VAL A 212 3.40 -24.26 13.89
C VAL A 212 2.23 -23.88 12.98
N ALA A 213 1.65 -22.68 13.16
CA ALA A 213 0.56 -22.17 12.32
C ALA A 213 1.03 -21.65 10.95
N GLY A 214 2.22 -21.05 10.88
CA GLY A 214 2.82 -20.43 9.70
C GLY A 214 3.18 -21.41 8.59
N ARG A 215 3.30 -22.71 8.95
CA ARG A 215 3.42 -23.82 8.00
C ARG A 215 2.17 -23.99 7.12
N PHE A 216 1.04 -23.34 7.48
CA PHE A 216 -0.25 -23.40 6.79
C PHE A 216 -0.68 -22.06 6.19
N THR A 217 0.13 -21.01 6.28
CA THR A 217 -0.18 -19.68 5.73
C THR A 217 0.85 -19.30 4.67
N THR A 218 0.55 -19.61 3.41
CA THR A 218 1.36 -19.21 2.25
C THR A 218 1.16 -17.72 1.95
N PRO A 219 2.23 -16.97 1.63
CA PRO A 219 2.15 -15.58 1.15
C PRO A 219 1.09 -15.43 0.04
N PRO A 220 0.33 -14.31 0.00
CA PRO A 220 -0.69 -14.10 -1.03
C PRO A 220 -0.18 -14.18 -2.47
N ALA A 221 1.10 -13.84 -2.70
CA ALA A 221 1.74 -13.92 -4.02
C ALA A 221 1.80 -15.35 -4.56
N ASP A 222 1.94 -16.35 -3.70
CA ASP A 222 2.03 -17.78 -4.09
C ASP A 222 0.66 -18.39 -4.42
N LYS A 223 -0.42 -17.59 -4.39
CA LYS A 223 -1.80 -18.03 -4.61
C LYS A 223 -2.29 -17.77 -6.04
N TYR A 224 -1.45 -17.24 -6.93
CA TYR A 224 -1.78 -17.05 -8.34
C TYR A 224 -0.89 -17.91 -9.23
N GLU A 225 -1.49 -18.77 -10.03
CA GLU A 225 -0.79 -19.55 -11.04
C GLU A 225 -0.77 -18.78 -12.37
N LEU A 226 0.43 -18.44 -12.84
CA LEU A 226 0.60 -17.74 -14.11
C LEU A 226 0.11 -18.63 -15.28
N PRO A 227 -0.62 -18.07 -16.26
CA PRO A 227 -1.00 -18.84 -17.44
C PRO A 227 0.24 -19.32 -18.22
N ALA A 228 0.13 -20.49 -18.85
CA ALA A 228 1.15 -20.93 -19.80
C ALA A 228 1.26 -19.92 -20.94
N TRP A 229 2.49 -19.63 -21.37
CA TRP A 229 2.70 -18.82 -22.55
C TRP A 229 2.26 -19.63 -23.79
N PRO A 230 1.45 -19.05 -24.71
CA PRO A 230 1.07 -19.74 -25.94
C PRO A 230 2.31 -20.15 -26.76
N ALA A 231 2.27 -21.34 -27.36
CA ALA A 231 3.32 -21.75 -28.28
C ALA A 231 3.36 -20.82 -29.49
N ALA A 232 4.58 -20.51 -29.95
CA ALA A 232 4.82 -19.66 -31.13
C ALA A 232 4.33 -20.31 -32.44
#